data_AF-A0A0A9DK90-F1
#
_entry.id   AF-A0A0A9DK90-F1
#
_cell.length_a   1.000
_cell.length_b   1.000
_cell.length_c   1.000
_cell.angle_alpha   90.00
_cell.angle_beta   90.00
_cell.angle_gamma   90.00
#
_symmetry.space_group_name_H-M   'P 1'
#
loop_
_entity.id
_entity.type
_entity.pdbx_description
1 polymer ?
#
loop_
_entity_poly.entity_id
_entity_poly.type
_entity_poly.pdbx_seq_one_letter_code
_entity_poly.pdbx_strand_id
1 'polypeptide(L)'
;MEILPPFSQLPFLEKLSLIGMSSLKEVRFDFDNANASSGSHSFEDDMSDLDDFALTELEICKCSMLTSLRLLSCKALTKLSIKDCAVLASIDGLQLLDKLEVCEIKECPCFLSASDIERPLQRTTCI
;
A
#
# COMPACT_ATOMS: atom_id res chain seq x y z
N MET A 1 17.36 13.49 0.87
CA MET A 1 16.88 12.15 0.49
C MET A 1 16.26 11.57 1.74
N GLU A 2 14.95 11.54 1.82
CA GLU A 2 14.25 10.80 2.89
C GLU A 2 14.09 9.37 2.37
N ILE A 3 15.00 8.49 2.79
CA ILE A 3 14.90 7.06 2.53
C ILE A 3 14.10 6.52 3.70
N LEU A 4 12.90 6.00 3.44
CA LEU A 4 12.12 5.33 4.47
C LEU A 4 12.90 4.11 4.99
N PRO A 5 12.82 3.81 6.29
CA PRO A 5 13.40 2.59 6.80
C PRO A 5 12.75 1.38 6.12
N PRO A 6 13.50 0.26 5.97
CA PRO A 6 12.94 -0.98 5.46
C PRO A 6 11.94 -1.51 6.49
N PHE A 7 10.67 -1.13 6.32
CA PHE A 7 9.61 -1.50 7.24
C PHE A 7 9.48 -3.03 7.37
N SER A 8 9.95 -3.80 6.38
CA SER A 8 10.02 -5.27 6.37
C SER A 8 10.83 -5.85 7.52
N GLN A 9 11.66 -5.03 8.18
CA GLN A 9 12.44 -5.43 9.35
C GLN A 9 11.69 -5.21 10.68
N LEU A 10 10.44 -4.75 10.63
CA LEU A 10 9.65 -4.43 11.82
C LEU A 10 8.47 -5.40 11.96
N PRO A 11 8.71 -6.62 12.46
CA PRO A 11 7.67 -7.66 12.59
C PRO A 11 6.55 -7.29 13.58
N PHE A 12 6.77 -6.29 14.43
CA PHE A 12 5.81 -5.79 15.41
C PHE A 12 5.12 -4.49 14.98
N LEU A 13 5.36 -4.01 13.75
CA LEU A 13 4.77 -2.76 13.29
C LEU A 13 3.32 -2.99 12.86
N GLU A 14 2.40 -2.79 13.79
CA GLU A 14 0.96 -2.90 13.54
C GLU A 14 0.38 -1.62 12.95
N LYS A 15 0.96 -0.46 13.27
CA LYS A 15 0.44 0.84 12.86
C LYS A 15 1.56 1.71 12.31
N LEU A 16 1.31 2.34 11.17
CA LEU A 16 2.25 3.24 10.52
C LEU A 16 1.52 4.51 10.07
N SER A 17 2.00 5.66 10.54
CA SER A 17 1.49 6.97 10.12
C SER A 17 2.61 7.78 9.45
N LEU A 18 2.36 8.20 8.23
CA LEU A 18 3.25 8.93 7.34
C LEU A 18 2.66 10.33 7.12
N ILE A 19 3.07 11.31 7.92
CA ILE A 19 2.42 12.64 7.95
C ILE A 19 3.41 13.74 7.56
N GLY A 20 3.08 14.52 6.54
CA GLY A 20 3.85 15.71 6.12
C GLY A 20 5.15 15.40 5.41
N MET A 21 5.30 14.21 4.82
CA MET A 21 6.51 13.84 4.09
C MET A 21 6.49 14.41 2.68
N SER A 22 6.95 15.66 2.55
CA SER A 22 6.94 16.41 1.29
C SER A 22 7.99 15.96 0.27
N SER A 23 8.98 15.16 0.65
CA SER A 23 10.00 14.66 -0.31
C SER A 23 9.73 13.23 -0.78
N LEU A 24 8.73 12.58 -0.19
CA LEU A 24 8.49 11.17 -0.37
C LEU A 24 7.72 10.93 -1.65
N LYS A 25 8.31 10.14 -2.56
CA LYS A 25 7.74 9.86 -3.88
C LYS A 25 7.02 8.53 -3.95
N GLU A 26 7.51 7.55 -3.20
CA GLU A 26 7.02 6.20 -3.27
C GLU A 26 7.19 5.50 -1.93
N VAL A 27 6.21 4.68 -1.57
CA VAL A 27 6.29 3.79 -0.40
C VAL A 27 6.10 2.37 -0.89
N ARG A 28 7.01 1.50 -0.47
CA ARG A 28 7.02 0.08 -0.85
C ARG A 28 7.13 -0.74 0.42
N PHE A 29 6.23 -1.71 0.57
CA PHE A 29 6.29 -2.72 1.63
C PHE A 29 6.73 -4.09 1.11
N ASP A 30 7.10 -4.17 -0.17
CA ASP A 30 7.51 -5.40 -0.82
C ASP A 30 8.78 -5.97 -0.17
N PHE A 31 8.80 -7.27 0.06
CA PHE A 31 10.02 -7.97 0.49
C PHE A 31 10.95 -8.09 -0.72
N ASP A 32 12.02 -7.29 -0.77
CA ASP A 32 13.08 -7.45 -1.76
C ASP A 32 13.77 -8.81 -1.48
N ASN A 33 13.26 -9.89 -2.08
CA ASN A 33 13.96 -11.17 -2.13
C ASN A 33 15.17 -11.04 -3.07
N ALA A 34 16.20 -10.36 -2.58
CA ALA A 34 17.45 -10.13 -3.29
C ALA A 34 18.36 -11.38 -3.26
N ASN A 35 17.84 -12.61 -3.45
CA ASN A 35 18.66 -13.75 -3.88
C ASN A 35 17.83 -15.00 -4.26
N ALA A 36 17.32 -15.11 -5.49
CA ALA A 36 17.15 -16.40 -6.17
C ALA A 36 16.95 -16.20 -7.67
N SER A 37 18.05 -16.30 -8.40
CA SER A 37 17.99 -16.70 -9.80
C SER A 37 17.26 -18.04 -9.91
N SER A 38 16.48 -18.19 -10.99
CA SER A 38 15.90 -19.43 -11.51
C SER A 38 14.52 -19.81 -10.96
N GLY A 39 13.50 -19.73 -11.83
CA GLY A 39 12.21 -20.34 -11.55
C GLY A 39 11.10 -19.76 -12.39
N SER A 40 11.05 -20.11 -13.67
CA SER A 40 9.80 -20.10 -14.41
C SER A 40 8.81 -21.00 -13.67
N HIS A 41 7.82 -20.45 -12.96
CA HIS A 41 6.66 -21.22 -12.54
C HIS A 41 5.38 -20.43 -12.80
N SER A 42 4.66 -20.99 -13.76
CA SER A 42 3.27 -20.83 -14.16
C SER A 42 2.32 -20.66 -12.97
N PHE A 43 1.23 -19.92 -13.23
CA PHE A 43 -0.11 -20.03 -12.64
C PHE A 43 -0.24 -20.70 -11.27
N GLU A 44 -0.71 -19.91 -10.30
CA GLU A 44 -1.70 -20.31 -9.27
C GLU A 44 -1.44 -21.65 -8.58
N ASP A 45 -0.74 -21.63 -7.44
CA ASP A 45 -1.02 -22.44 -6.23
C ASP A 45 0.21 -22.46 -5.31
N ASP A 46 -0.02 -22.50 -3.99
CA ASP A 46 0.97 -22.65 -2.90
C ASP A 46 1.77 -21.38 -2.49
N MET A 47 1.14 -20.45 -1.77
CA MET A 47 1.87 -19.47 -0.95
C MET A 47 1.10 -19.12 0.33
N SER A 48 0.78 -20.16 1.09
CA SER A 48 0.59 -20.00 2.53
C SER A 48 2.00 -19.89 3.15
N ASP A 49 2.18 -19.02 4.15
CA ASP A 49 3.35 -19.00 5.05
C ASP A 49 4.64 -18.27 4.62
N LEU A 50 4.58 -17.08 4.01
CA LEU A 50 5.73 -16.17 4.00
C LEU A 50 5.37 -14.81 4.59
N ASP A 51 5.75 -14.62 5.86
CA ASP A 51 5.93 -13.34 6.57
C ASP A 51 5.08 -12.18 6.07
N ASP A 52 3.76 -12.29 6.24
CA ASP A 52 2.85 -11.17 6.04
C ASP A 52 3.22 -10.05 7.03
N PHE A 53 3.25 -8.82 6.53
CA PHE A 53 3.41 -7.67 7.42
C PHE A 53 2.31 -7.68 8.47
N ALA A 54 2.68 -7.57 9.75
CA ALA A 54 1.72 -7.40 10.84
C ALA A 54 1.00 -6.04 10.82
N LEU A 55 1.23 -5.22 9.78
CA LEU A 55 0.64 -3.90 9.64
C LEU A 55 -0.88 -4.03 9.43
N THR A 56 -1.62 -3.56 10.43
CA THR A 56 -3.08 -3.53 10.44
C THR A 56 -3.61 -2.14 10.06
N GLU A 57 -2.87 -1.07 10.39
CA GLU A 57 -3.27 0.30 10.13
C GLU A 57 -2.18 1.09 9.40
N LEU A 58 -2.54 1.67 8.24
CA LEU A 58 -1.67 2.56 7.47
C LEU A 58 -2.37 3.91 7.27
N GLU A 59 -1.71 4.97 7.70
CA GLU A 59 -2.15 6.35 7.53
C GLU A 59 -1.10 7.14 6.74
N ILE A 60 -1.52 7.82 5.69
CA ILE A 60 -0.70 8.71 4.89
C ILE A 60 -1.42 10.04 4.79
N CYS A 61 -0.76 11.12 5.22
CA CYS A 61 -1.39 12.44 5.27
C CYS A 61 -0.41 13.52 4.82
N LYS A 62 -0.84 14.45 3.96
CA LYS A 62 -0.02 15.60 3.51
C LYS A 62 1.28 15.18 2.81
N CYS A 63 1.26 14.08 2.07
CA CYS A 63 2.40 13.62 1.28
C CYS A 63 2.28 14.13 -0.16
N SER A 64 2.59 15.42 -0.36
CA SER A 64 2.35 16.13 -1.62
C SER A 64 3.17 15.65 -2.82
N MET A 65 4.22 14.86 -2.60
CA MET A 65 5.05 14.30 -3.66
C MET A 65 4.88 12.80 -3.85
N LEU A 66 4.02 12.14 -3.07
CA LEU A 66 3.78 10.70 -3.16
C LEU A 66 3.02 10.41 -4.44
N THR A 67 3.66 9.75 -5.40
CA THR A 67 3.07 9.40 -6.69
C THR A 67 2.49 7.99 -6.72
N SER A 68 3.09 7.06 -5.98
CA SER A 68 2.69 5.65 -5.99
C SER A 68 2.87 4.99 -4.62
N LEU A 69 2.01 4.03 -4.32
CA LEU A 69 2.00 3.26 -3.07
C LEU A 69 1.88 1.77 -3.39
N ARG A 70 2.76 0.91 -2.82
CA ARG A 70 2.71 -0.55 -3.05
C ARG A 70 2.52 -1.31 -1.75
N LEU A 71 1.40 -2.03 -1.64
CA LEU A 71 0.90 -2.73 -0.45
C LEU A 71 0.85 -4.26 -0.63
N LEU A 72 1.62 -4.84 -1.57
CA LEU A 72 1.51 -6.25 -1.96
C LEU A 72 1.71 -7.24 -0.81
N SER A 73 2.54 -6.89 0.17
CA SER A 73 2.87 -7.71 1.34
C SER A 73 2.08 -7.36 2.61
N CYS A 74 1.11 -6.44 2.53
CA CYS A 74 0.37 -5.95 3.70
C CYS A 74 -0.97 -6.68 3.93
N LYS A 75 -1.05 -8.01 3.79
CA LYS A 75 -2.38 -8.69 3.80
C LYS A 75 -3.10 -8.64 5.16
N ALA A 76 -2.41 -8.27 6.24
CA ALA A 76 -3.03 -8.02 7.55
C ALA A 76 -3.70 -6.64 7.67
N LEU A 77 -3.60 -5.77 6.66
CA LEU A 77 -4.11 -4.40 6.71
C LEU A 77 -5.63 -4.39 6.79
N THR A 78 -6.16 -3.86 7.89
CA THR A 78 -7.60 -3.70 8.12
C THR A 78 -8.04 -2.26 7.87
N LYS A 79 -7.12 -1.29 8.00
CA LYS A 79 -7.40 0.13 7.81
C LYS A 79 -6.34 0.82 6.97
N LEU A 80 -6.78 1.45 5.90
CA LEU A 80 -6.01 2.35 5.06
C LEU A 80 -6.64 3.74 5.06
N SER A 81 -5.86 4.77 5.38
CA SER A 81 -6.28 6.17 5.30
C SER A 81 -5.24 6.98 4.54
N ILE A 82 -5.65 7.62 3.45
CA ILE A 82 -4.81 8.48 2.62
C ILE A 82 -5.51 9.83 2.50
N LYS A 83 -4.82 10.90 2.89
CA LYS A 83 -5.37 12.25 2.96
C LYS A 83 -4.39 13.27 2.40
N ASP A 84 -4.89 14.21 1.61
CA ASP A 84 -4.11 15.35 1.11
C ASP A 84 -2.82 14.91 0.39
N CYS A 85 -2.96 13.91 -0.49
CA CYS A 85 -1.89 13.41 -1.35
C CYS A 85 -2.18 13.85 -2.80
N ALA A 86 -1.81 15.09 -3.11
CA ALA A 86 -2.19 15.77 -4.35
C ALA A 86 -1.81 15.00 -5.63
N VAL A 87 -0.62 14.38 -5.64
CA VAL A 87 -0.03 13.75 -6.84
C VAL A 87 -0.09 12.22 -6.82
N LEU A 88 -0.76 11.62 -5.83
CA LEU A 88 -0.92 10.18 -5.77
C LEU A 88 -1.72 9.73 -6.99
N ALA A 89 -1.14 8.86 -7.81
CA ALA A 89 -1.73 8.41 -9.07
C ALA A 89 -2.14 6.94 -9.02
N SER A 90 -1.40 6.09 -8.29
CA SER A 90 -1.66 4.65 -8.22
C SER A 90 -1.42 4.06 -6.83
N ILE A 91 -2.21 3.03 -6.51
CA ILE A 91 -2.03 2.19 -5.33
C ILE A 91 -2.06 0.74 -5.80
N ASP A 92 -0.93 0.05 -5.71
CA ASP A 92 -0.80 -1.35 -6.08
C ASP A 92 -0.95 -2.25 -4.86
N GLY A 93 -1.56 -3.42 -5.06
CA GLY A 93 -1.74 -4.43 -4.02
C GLY A 93 -2.98 -4.22 -3.15
N LEU A 94 -3.79 -3.20 -3.41
CA LEU A 94 -5.07 -3.00 -2.73
C LEU A 94 -6.01 -4.21 -2.91
N GLN A 95 -5.99 -4.84 -4.10
CA GLN A 95 -6.77 -6.06 -4.39
C GLN A 95 -6.33 -7.30 -3.61
N LEU A 96 -5.15 -7.29 -2.98
CA LEU A 96 -4.63 -8.40 -2.18
C LEU A 96 -4.95 -8.24 -0.68
N LEU A 97 -5.55 -7.11 -0.29
CA LEU A 97 -5.88 -6.81 1.09
C LEU A 97 -7.23 -7.42 1.47
N ASP A 98 -7.27 -8.75 1.59
CA ASP A 98 -8.50 -9.51 1.87
C ASP A 98 -9.15 -9.13 3.21
N LYS A 99 -8.37 -8.58 4.15
CA LYS A 99 -8.79 -8.16 5.49
C LYS A 99 -9.13 -6.67 5.58
N LEU A 100 -9.08 -5.91 4.47
CA LEU A 100 -9.31 -4.47 4.50
C LEU A 100 -10.78 -4.15 4.76
N GLU A 101 -11.06 -3.64 5.96
CA GLU A 101 -12.40 -3.23 6.37
C GLU A 101 -12.65 -1.76 6.05
N VAL A 102 -11.62 -0.93 6.19
CA VAL A 102 -11.72 0.53 6.05
C VAL A 102 -10.67 1.03 5.06
N CYS A 103 -11.13 1.71 4.01
CA CYS A 103 -10.29 2.42 3.06
C CYS A 103 -10.85 3.83 2.91
N GLU A 104 -10.08 4.84 3.28
CA GLU A 104 -10.44 6.25 3.19
C GLU A 104 -9.40 6.96 2.33
N ILE A 105 -9.81 7.52 1.18
CA ILE A 105 -8.90 8.26 0.29
C ILE A 105 -9.55 9.62 0.03
N LYS A 106 -9.01 10.67 0.69
CA LYS A 106 -9.56 12.03 0.64
C LYS A 106 -8.53 13.02 0.12
N GLU A 107 -9.02 14.05 -0.56
CA GLU A 107 -8.18 15.15 -1.04
C GLU A 107 -7.00 14.65 -1.90
N CYS A 108 -7.26 13.60 -2.70
CA CYS A 108 -6.31 13.00 -3.64
C CYS A 108 -6.81 13.18 -5.10
N PRO A 109 -6.70 14.40 -5.68
CA PRO A 109 -7.28 14.73 -6.97
C PRO A 109 -6.72 13.90 -8.14
N CYS A 110 -5.42 13.63 -8.18
CA CYS A 110 -4.83 12.80 -9.23
C CYS A 110 -5.30 11.34 -9.18
N PHE A 111 -5.49 10.79 -7.98
CA PHE A 111 -5.93 9.40 -7.80
C PHE A 111 -7.37 9.20 -8.30
N LEU A 112 -8.28 10.12 -7.93
CA LEU A 112 -9.67 10.09 -8.37
C LEU A 112 -9.79 10.23 -9.90
N SER A 113 -8.93 11.04 -10.53
CA SER A 113 -8.92 11.19 -11.99
C SER A 113 -8.46 9.93 -12.74
N ALA A 114 -7.62 9.10 -12.11
CA ALA A 114 -7.07 7.88 -12.70
C ALA A 114 -7.97 6.66 -12.48
N SER A 115 -8.83 6.68 -11.44
CA SER A 115 -9.69 5.55 -11.04
C SER A 115 -11.11 5.61 -11.63
N ASP A 116 -11.36 6.50 -12.59
CA ASP A 116 -12.65 6.67 -13.29
C ASP A 116 -12.98 5.55 -14.31
N ILE A 117 -12.21 4.45 -14.35
CA ILE A 117 -12.41 3.33 -15.26
C ILE A 117 -12.47 2.03 -14.45
N GLU A 118 -13.67 1.44 -14.40
CA GLU A 118 -14.07 0.15 -13.81
C GLU A 118 -14.37 0.10 -12.30
N ARG A 119 -15.60 0.49 -11.94
CA ARG A 119 -16.32 -0.11 -10.81
C ARG A 119 -16.64 -1.57 -11.16
N PRO A 120 -16.18 -2.53 -10.34
CA PRO A 120 -17.16 -3.35 -9.64
C PRO A 120 -16.67 -3.79 -8.25
N LEU A 121 -16.58 -2.89 -7.27
CA LEU A 121 -16.74 -3.30 -5.87
C LEU A 121 -17.14 -2.11 -5.00
N GLN A 122 -18.46 -1.90 -4.89
CA GLN A 122 -19.00 -1.24 -3.70
C GLN A 122 -18.84 -2.18 -2.51
N ARG A 123 -17.75 -2.05 -1.77
CA ARG A 123 -17.71 -2.61 -0.40
C ARG A 123 -16.83 -1.85 0.58
N THR A 124 -15.93 -0.99 0.10
CA THR A 124 -15.11 -0.18 0.99
C THR A 124 -15.35 1.28 0.64
N THR A 125 -15.94 2.00 1.59
CA THR A 125 -16.39 3.39 1.48
C THR A 125 -15.19 4.34 1.35
N CYS A 126 -14.63 4.43 0.15
CA CYS A 126 -13.69 5.48 -0.24
C CYS A 126 -14.51 6.77 -0.48
N ILE A 127 -14.71 7.58 0.58
CA ILE A 127 -15.27 8.94 0.50
C ILE A 127 -14.13 9.92 0.57
#